data_AF-A0A9P8FK20-F1
#
_entry.id   AF-A0A9P8FK20-F1
#
_cell.length_a   1.000
_cell.length_b   1.000
_cell.length_c   1.000
_cell.angle_alpha   90.00
_cell.angle_beta   90.00
_cell.angle_gamma   90.00
#
_symmetry.space_group_name_H-M   'P 1'
#
loop_
_entity.id
_entity.type
_entity.pdbx_description
1 polymer ?
#
loop_
_entity_poly.entity_id
_entity_poly.type
_entity_poly.pdbx_seq_one_letter_code
_entity_poly.pdbx_strand_id
1 'polypeptide(L)'
;KIIFPKDVVIGPSNPNPRPCPPGAESAPREEDCERAYAPPETFYLKVLTGLGFSSRQRIEAALAYANWLEIKGLTDSADETYKWAVDIAASVLPAPDAVIDKDTSILRVQEATPPSPNLLRTATALATHRARSGNVASALPIFLSVLRARHASPIDIAPATRSEYTPFYVSDPTNTDIGSFINIVKSLFTPPTYPAEPPSGDEPFLRQPDSVPDCAEAELMLYIGEILFATASSGREDEGLGWTKQAVAIAERGTSSNNVLPQNRDKCKACLETGIANWGAMVAKLLQESQSKPATSSSWSSWFSSSQAEDKEAKWEDELRAVEETRMNLIAQGINSKLAAAPQRTGTFIG
;
A
#
# COMPACT_ATOMS: atom_id res chain seq x y z
N LYS A 1 39.09 -13.33 -1.35
CA LYS A 1 38.58 -12.00 -1.75
C LYS A 1 38.05 -11.33 -0.48
N ILE A 2 38.49 -10.11 -0.20
CA ILE A 2 38.03 -9.33 0.94
C ILE A 2 36.96 -8.38 0.42
N ILE A 3 35.88 -8.20 1.18
CA ILE A 3 34.74 -7.38 0.76
C ILE A 3 34.72 -6.12 1.62
N PHE A 4 34.74 -4.96 0.96
CA PHE A 4 34.66 -3.67 1.61
C PHE A 4 33.34 -2.97 1.24
N PRO A 5 32.62 -2.38 2.22
CA PRO A 5 31.49 -1.50 1.95
C PRO A 5 31.90 -0.30 1.08
N LYS A 6 31.02 0.14 0.17
CA LYS A 6 31.33 1.25 -0.76
C LYS A 6 31.76 2.53 -0.03
N ASP A 7 31.18 2.80 1.12
CA ASP A 7 31.38 3.99 1.95
C ASP A 7 32.75 4.06 2.63
N VAL A 8 33.50 2.96 2.70
CA VAL A 8 34.87 2.95 3.25
C VAL A 8 35.94 2.89 2.16
N VAL A 9 35.57 2.54 0.92
CA VAL A 9 36.51 2.46 -0.21
C VAL A 9 36.99 3.87 -0.59
N ILE A 10 38.31 4.00 -0.78
CA ILE A 10 38.97 5.28 -1.05
C ILE A 10 38.97 5.51 -2.56
N GLY A 11 38.30 6.56 -3.06
CA GLY A 11 38.31 6.83 -4.48
C GLY A 11 37.57 8.10 -4.89
N PRO A 12 37.63 8.47 -6.18
CA PRO A 12 36.93 9.64 -6.70
C PRO A 12 35.42 9.58 -6.49
N SER A 13 34.79 8.40 -6.45
CA SER A 13 33.36 8.28 -6.17
C SER A 13 33.00 8.39 -4.69
N ASN A 14 34.00 8.41 -3.80
CA ASN A 14 33.87 8.57 -2.35
C ASN A 14 35.02 9.44 -1.79
N PRO A 15 34.97 10.77 -2.00
CA PRO A 15 36.07 11.66 -1.63
C PRO A 15 36.31 11.77 -0.11
N ASN A 16 35.31 11.42 0.70
CA ASN A 16 35.38 11.43 2.16
C ASN A 16 34.98 10.04 2.72
N PRO A 17 35.84 9.02 2.59
CA PRO A 17 35.52 7.67 3.01
C PRO A 17 35.41 7.58 4.54
N ARG A 18 34.46 6.78 5.02
CA ARG A 18 34.36 6.46 6.45
C ARG A 18 35.55 5.61 6.88
N PRO A 19 36.05 5.79 8.12
CA PRO A 19 37.13 4.96 8.63
C PRO A 19 36.70 3.50 8.75
N CYS A 20 37.62 2.58 8.48
CA CYS A 20 37.40 1.16 8.66
C CYS A 20 37.09 0.82 10.14
N PRO A 21 36.23 -0.17 10.43
CA PRO A 21 35.98 -0.64 11.78
C PRO A 21 37.29 -1.06 12.48
N PRO A 22 37.40 -0.90 13.81
CA PRO A 22 38.58 -1.35 14.56
C PRO A 22 38.86 -2.83 14.31
N GLY A 23 40.09 -3.16 13.92
CA GLY A 23 40.53 -4.54 13.63
C GLY A 23 40.28 -5.01 12.20
N ALA A 24 39.66 -4.20 11.34
CA ALA A 24 39.55 -4.50 9.91
C ALA A 24 40.84 -4.14 9.14
N GLU A 25 41.06 -4.80 8.00
CA GLU A 25 42.14 -4.44 7.07
C GLU A 25 41.95 -3.03 6.50
N SER A 26 43.04 -2.43 6.00
CA SER A 26 43.00 -1.09 5.39
C SER A 26 42.10 -1.08 4.16
N ALA A 27 41.28 -0.02 4.03
CA ALA A 27 40.41 0.15 2.88
C ALA A 27 41.21 0.15 1.57
N PRO A 28 40.77 -0.61 0.54
CA PRO A 28 41.38 -0.60 -0.77
C PRO A 28 41.06 0.70 -1.50
N ARG A 29 41.85 0.97 -2.55
CA ARG A 29 41.55 2.03 -3.51
C ARG A 29 40.47 1.56 -4.47
N GLU A 30 39.63 2.49 -4.92
CA GLU A 30 38.55 2.21 -5.86
C GLU A 30 39.06 1.62 -7.18
N GLU A 31 40.24 2.04 -7.65
CA GLU A 31 40.88 1.53 -8.87
C GLU A 31 41.24 0.04 -8.81
N ASP A 32 41.42 -0.50 -7.60
CA ASP A 32 41.77 -1.90 -7.34
C ASP A 32 40.53 -2.75 -6.95
N CYS A 33 39.34 -2.15 -6.99
CA CYS A 33 38.11 -2.79 -6.56
C CYS A 33 37.22 -3.19 -7.74
N GLU A 34 36.61 -4.37 -7.63
CA GLU A 34 35.47 -4.77 -8.45
C GLU A 34 34.21 -4.90 -7.58
N ARG A 35 33.02 -4.85 -8.18
CA ARG A 35 31.78 -5.11 -7.42
C ARG A 35 31.77 -6.56 -6.95
N ALA A 36 31.65 -6.75 -5.64
CA ALA A 36 31.59 -8.08 -5.03
C ALA A 36 30.36 -8.89 -5.48
N TYR A 37 29.24 -8.21 -5.78
CA TYR A 37 27.99 -8.82 -6.20
C TYR A 37 27.43 -8.15 -7.45
N ALA A 38 26.68 -8.92 -8.24
CA ALA A 38 25.92 -8.38 -9.36
C ALA A 38 24.88 -7.35 -8.86
N PRO A 39 24.52 -6.35 -9.69
CA PRO A 39 23.48 -5.40 -9.31
C PRO A 39 22.13 -6.11 -9.11
N PRO A 40 21.24 -5.60 -8.23
CA PRO A 40 19.93 -6.19 -7.97
C PRO A 40 19.09 -6.44 -9.23
N GLU A 41 19.18 -5.52 -10.20
CA GLU A 41 18.56 -5.63 -11.53
C GLU A 41 18.81 -6.99 -12.20
N THR A 42 20.03 -7.53 -12.11
CA THR A 42 20.36 -8.83 -12.70
C THR A 42 19.49 -9.95 -12.13
N PHE A 43 19.17 -9.89 -10.84
CA PHE A 43 18.35 -10.92 -10.19
C PHE A 43 16.86 -10.71 -10.49
N TYR A 44 16.37 -9.47 -10.42
CA TYR A 44 14.98 -9.17 -10.75
C TYR A 44 14.65 -9.53 -12.21
N LEU A 45 15.48 -9.11 -13.16
CA LEU A 45 15.27 -9.44 -14.58
C LEU A 45 15.29 -10.95 -14.82
N LYS A 46 16.17 -11.71 -14.15
CA LYS A 46 16.16 -13.18 -14.23
C LYS A 46 14.84 -13.80 -13.76
N VAL A 47 14.22 -13.27 -12.70
CA VAL A 47 12.91 -13.75 -12.23
C VAL A 47 11.82 -13.37 -13.24
N LEU A 48 11.88 -12.15 -13.77
CA LEU A 48 10.88 -11.63 -14.71
C LEU A 48 10.88 -12.36 -16.06
N THR A 49 12.06 -12.64 -16.61
CA THR A 49 12.22 -13.25 -17.93
C THR A 49 12.48 -14.75 -17.87
N GLY A 50 12.68 -15.31 -16.68
CA GLY A 50 13.00 -16.71 -16.46
C GLY A 50 11.79 -17.64 -16.61
N LEU A 51 12.07 -18.89 -16.98
CA LEU A 51 11.06 -19.96 -17.03
C LEU A 51 10.84 -20.55 -15.62
N GLY A 52 9.62 -21.02 -15.36
CA GLY A 52 9.28 -21.73 -14.10
C GLY A 52 8.79 -20.85 -12.95
N PHE A 53 8.73 -19.52 -13.12
CA PHE A 53 8.12 -18.61 -12.14
C PHE A 53 6.63 -18.41 -12.42
N SER A 54 5.82 -18.42 -11.37
CA SER A 54 4.39 -18.09 -11.48
C SER A 54 4.18 -16.61 -11.78
N SER A 55 3.00 -16.28 -12.32
CA SER A 55 2.57 -14.89 -12.57
C SER A 55 2.72 -14.04 -11.32
N ARG A 56 2.34 -14.58 -10.16
CA ARG A 56 2.51 -13.93 -8.85
C ARG A 56 3.96 -13.55 -8.56
N GLN A 57 4.89 -14.49 -8.73
CA GLN A 57 6.30 -14.29 -8.44
C GLN A 57 6.92 -13.27 -9.39
N ARG A 58 6.54 -13.31 -10.67
CA ARG A 58 6.96 -12.33 -11.67
C ARG A 58 6.44 -10.94 -11.33
N ILE A 59 5.17 -10.81 -10.96
CA ILE A 59 4.59 -9.54 -10.52
C ILE A 59 5.29 -9.01 -9.28
N GLU A 60 5.52 -9.84 -8.26
CA GLU A 60 6.24 -9.42 -7.05
C GLU A 60 7.66 -8.95 -7.36
N ALA A 61 8.37 -9.64 -8.27
CA ALA A 61 9.66 -9.19 -8.76
C ALA A 61 9.57 -7.86 -9.53
N ALA A 62 8.55 -7.66 -10.37
CA ALA A 62 8.35 -6.43 -11.13
C ALA A 62 8.10 -5.25 -10.20
N LEU A 63 7.18 -5.39 -9.24
CA LEU A 63 6.85 -4.35 -8.27
C LEU A 63 8.04 -4.01 -7.36
N ALA A 64 8.81 -5.02 -6.92
CA ALA A 64 10.02 -4.79 -6.13
C ALA A 64 11.12 -4.10 -6.95
N TYR A 65 11.28 -4.48 -8.22
CA TYR A 65 12.23 -3.85 -9.12
C TYR A 65 11.86 -2.40 -9.43
N ALA A 66 10.59 -2.12 -9.70
CA ALA A 66 10.07 -0.77 -9.93
C ALA A 66 10.32 0.14 -8.71
N ASN A 67 10.03 -0.35 -7.50
CA ASN A 67 10.32 0.38 -6.26
C ASN A 67 11.82 0.63 -6.06
N TRP A 68 12.68 -0.33 -6.42
CA TRP A 68 14.12 -0.11 -6.40
C TRP A 68 14.56 0.98 -7.39
N LEU A 69 13.97 1.02 -8.59
CA LEU A 69 14.21 2.07 -9.58
C LEU A 69 13.77 3.45 -9.07
N GLU A 70 12.64 3.54 -8.36
CA GLU A 70 12.22 4.77 -7.68
C GLU A 70 13.26 5.26 -6.68
N ILE A 71 13.78 4.36 -5.83
CA ILE A 71 14.84 4.69 -4.86
C ILE A 71 16.12 5.18 -5.56
N LYS A 72 16.36 4.75 -6.80
CA LYS A 72 17.47 5.24 -7.64
C LYS A 72 17.16 6.54 -8.37
N GLY A 73 15.95 7.08 -8.24
CA GLY A 73 15.52 8.28 -8.96
C GLY A 73 15.25 8.05 -10.44
N LEU A 74 15.10 6.79 -10.87
CA LEU A 74 14.83 6.41 -12.25
C LEU A 74 13.31 6.26 -12.47
N THR A 75 12.59 7.38 -12.38
CA THR A 75 11.12 7.40 -12.40
C THR A 75 10.54 6.81 -13.68
N ASP A 76 11.10 7.16 -14.84
CA ASP A 76 10.57 6.70 -16.14
C ASP A 76 10.74 5.18 -16.30
N SER A 77 11.89 4.63 -15.88
CA SER A 77 12.13 3.19 -15.86
C SER A 77 11.23 2.47 -14.86
N ALA A 78 10.91 3.12 -13.72
CA ALA A 78 9.97 2.60 -12.75
C ALA A 78 8.55 2.53 -13.34
N ASP A 79 8.07 3.57 -14.03
CA ASP A 79 6.75 3.58 -14.69
C ASP A 79 6.63 2.45 -15.72
N GLU A 80 7.64 2.25 -16.56
CA GLU A 80 7.68 1.13 -17.52
C GLU A 80 7.68 -0.24 -16.83
N THR A 81 8.36 -0.36 -15.68
CA THR A 81 8.38 -1.61 -14.92
C THR A 81 7.02 -1.87 -14.23
N TYR A 82 6.34 -0.83 -13.74
CA TYR A 82 4.97 -0.95 -13.23
C TYR A 82 3.97 -1.32 -14.32
N LYS A 83 4.08 -0.74 -15.52
CA LYS A 83 3.29 -1.15 -16.71
C LYS A 83 3.56 -2.62 -17.05
N TRP A 84 4.82 -3.05 -17.05
CA TRP A 84 5.15 -4.45 -17.30
C TRP A 84 4.50 -5.39 -16.27
N ALA A 85 4.42 -4.97 -14.99
CA ALA A 85 3.69 -5.73 -13.97
C ALA A 85 2.20 -5.87 -14.30
N VAL A 86 1.56 -4.79 -14.77
CA VAL A 86 0.15 -4.79 -15.23
C VAL A 86 -0.02 -5.71 -16.44
N ASP A 87 0.90 -5.66 -17.41
CA ASP A 87 0.86 -6.53 -18.59
C ASP A 87 0.98 -8.00 -18.24
N ILE A 88 1.88 -8.35 -17.29
CA ILE A 88 1.98 -9.72 -16.77
C ILE A 88 0.65 -10.15 -16.14
N ALA A 89 0.04 -9.29 -15.31
CA ALA A 89 -1.24 -9.58 -14.66
C ALA A 89 -2.42 -9.68 -15.64
N ALA A 90 -2.39 -8.90 -16.74
CA ALA A 90 -3.41 -8.97 -17.78
C ALA A 90 -3.23 -10.21 -18.68
N SER A 91 -1.99 -10.62 -18.94
CA SER A 91 -1.66 -11.72 -19.88
C SER A 91 -2.22 -13.08 -19.48
N VAL A 92 -2.54 -13.27 -18.20
CA VAL A 92 -3.11 -14.51 -17.65
C VAL A 92 -4.63 -14.54 -17.70
N LEU A 93 -5.28 -13.41 -18.01
CA LEU A 93 -6.73 -13.35 -18.14
C LEU A 93 -7.17 -13.96 -19.49
N PRO A 94 -8.34 -14.62 -19.54
CA PRO A 94 -8.85 -15.22 -20.78
C PRO A 94 -9.24 -14.17 -21.83
N ALA A 95 -9.66 -12.98 -21.42
CA ALA A 95 -10.07 -11.88 -22.28
C ALA A 95 -9.57 -10.52 -21.74
N PRO A 96 -8.25 -10.23 -21.83
CA PRO A 96 -7.65 -9.07 -21.20
C PRO A 96 -8.24 -7.74 -21.71
N ASP A 97 -8.50 -7.65 -23.01
CA ASP A 97 -9.07 -6.43 -23.63
C ASP A 97 -10.50 -6.14 -23.16
N ALA A 98 -11.22 -7.14 -22.60
CA ALA A 98 -12.53 -6.91 -22.01
C ALA A 98 -12.45 -6.32 -20.59
N VAL A 99 -11.31 -6.48 -19.90
CA VAL A 99 -11.13 -6.17 -18.48
C VAL A 99 -10.27 -4.92 -18.25
N ILE A 100 -9.28 -4.65 -19.11
CA ILE A 100 -8.38 -3.52 -18.96
C ILE A 100 -8.08 -2.85 -20.29
N ASP A 101 -8.01 -1.53 -20.27
CA ASP A 101 -7.46 -0.73 -21.34
C ASP A 101 -5.93 -0.68 -21.23
N LYS A 102 -5.21 -1.23 -22.21
CA LYS A 102 -3.74 -1.40 -22.15
C LYS A 102 -2.98 -0.09 -22.09
N ASP A 103 -3.46 0.94 -22.79
CA ASP A 103 -2.76 2.22 -22.90
C ASP A 103 -2.91 3.05 -21.62
N THR A 104 -4.12 3.06 -21.06
CA THR A 104 -4.44 3.88 -19.89
C THR A 104 -4.32 3.14 -18.57
N SER A 105 -4.27 1.80 -18.61
CA SER A 105 -4.36 0.90 -17.45
C SER A 105 -5.65 1.07 -16.63
N ILE A 106 -6.71 1.61 -17.25
CA ILE A 106 -8.03 1.78 -16.64
C ILE A 106 -8.82 0.48 -16.78
N LEU A 107 -9.39 0.01 -15.67
CA LEU A 107 -10.21 -1.21 -15.67
C LEU A 107 -11.60 -0.94 -16.25
N ARG A 108 -12.05 -1.87 -17.09
CA ARG A 108 -13.39 -1.92 -17.67
C ARG A 108 -14.28 -2.71 -16.72
N VAL A 109 -15.19 -2.01 -16.05
CA VAL A 109 -16.04 -2.59 -15.01
C VAL A 109 -17.16 -3.41 -15.65
N GLN A 110 -17.10 -4.74 -15.53
CA GLN A 110 -18.12 -5.66 -16.01
C GLN A 110 -18.27 -6.83 -15.02
N GLU A 111 -19.49 -7.08 -14.53
CA GLU A 111 -19.76 -8.16 -13.57
C GLU A 111 -19.44 -9.55 -14.14
N ALA A 112 -19.60 -9.72 -15.46
CA ALA A 112 -19.38 -10.99 -16.15
C ALA A 112 -17.89 -11.35 -16.29
N THR A 113 -16.99 -10.38 -16.16
CA THR A 113 -15.54 -10.53 -16.35
C THR A 113 -14.78 -9.81 -15.24
N PRO A 114 -14.86 -10.30 -13.98
CA PRO A 114 -14.16 -9.68 -12.86
C PRO A 114 -12.63 -9.72 -13.07
N PRO A 115 -11.91 -8.69 -12.62
CA PRO A 115 -10.45 -8.67 -12.69
C PRO A 115 -9.84 -9.71 -11.74
N SER A 116 -8.56 -10.02 -11.89
CA SER A 116 -7.83 -10.85 -10.91
C SER A 116 -7.29 -10.01 -9.73
N PRO A 117 -7.04 -10.63 -8.56
CA PRO A 117 -6.33 -9.97 -7.45
C PRO A 117 -4.98 -9.36 -7.86
N ASN A 118 -4.23 -10.07 -8.73
CA ASN A 118 -2.97 -9.58 -9.28
C ASN A 118 -3.14 -8.32 -10.11
N LEU A 119 -4.20 -8.24 -10.93
CA LEU A 119 -4.49 -7.05 -11.73
C LEU A 119 -4.87 -5.85 -10.87
N LEU A 120 -5.74 -6.06 -9.87
CA LEU A 120 -6.10 -4.99 -8.93
C LEU A 120 -4.87 -4.46 -8.17
N ARG A 121 -3.99 -5.36 -7.72
CA ARG A 121 -2.75 -5.01 -7.00
C ARG A 121 -1.78 -4.22 -7.88
N THR A 122 -1.54 -4.67 -9.11
CA THR A 122 -0.60 -4.02 -10.02
C THR A 122 -1.11 -2.67 -10.53
N ALA A 123 -2.41 -2.57 -10.87
CA ALA A 123 -3.04 -1.30 -11.24
C ALA A 123 -2.98 -0.28 -10.10
N THR A 124 -3.24 -0.72 -8.86
CA THR A 124 -3.10 0.14 -7.68
C THR A 124 -1.66 0.63 -7.52
N ALA A 125 -0.67 -0.26 -7.64
CA ALA A 125 0.74 0.11 -7.50
C ALA A 125 1.21 1.10 -8.60
N LEU A 126 0.78 0.90 -9.84
CA LEU A 126 1.03 1.84 -10.95
C LEU A 126 0.40 3.21 -10.68
N ALA A 127 -0.85 3.23 -10.21
CA ALA A 127 -1.53 4.48 -9.85
C ALA A 127 -0.81 5.20 -8.70
N THR A 128 -0.35 4.47 -7.69
CA THR A 128 0.44 5.02 -6.59
C THR A 128 1.75 5.62 -7.09
N HIS A 129 2.49 4.94 -7.97
CA HIS A 129 3.70 5.48 -8.60
C HIS A 129 3.42 6.78 -9.36
N ARG A 130 2.38 6.79 -10.20
CA ARG A 130 1.99 7.96 -10.99
C ARG A 130 1.55 9.13 -10.14
N ALA A 131 0.80 8.86 -9.06
CA ALA A 131 0.47 9.88 -8.09
C ALA A 131 1.76 10.46 -7.50
N ARG A 132 2.66 9.61 -6.97
CA ARG A 132 3.91 10.00 -6.29
C ARG A 132 4.87 10.80 -7.18
N SER A 133 4.88 10.52 -8.47
CA SER A 133 5.66 11.26 -9.47
C SER A 133 5.01 12.57 -9.93
N GLY A 134 3.84 12.93 -9.40
CA GLY A 134 3.12 14.16 -9.72
C GLY A 134 2.11 14.03 -10.86
N ASN A 135 2.01 12.86 -11.49
CA ASN A 135 1.04 12.57 -12.55
C ASN A 135 -0.33 12.14 -11.98
N VAL A 136 -0.93 13.01 -11.16
CA VAL A 136 -2.22 12.77 -10.49
C VAL A 136 -3.38 12.61 -11.47
N ALA A 137 -3.30 13.24 -12.64
CA ALA A 137 -4.33 13.20 -13.68
C ALA A 137 -4.53 11.79 -14.27
N SER A 138 -3.45 11.01 -14.39
CA SER A 138 -3.52 9.61 -14.83
C SER A 138 -3.77 8.64 -13.67
N ALA A 139 -3.35 8.97 -12.44
CA ALA A 139 -3.52 8.10 -11.28
C ALA A 139 -4.97 7.98 -10.81
N LEU A 140 -5.69 9.12 -10.70
CA LEU A 140 -7.07 9.15 -10.20
C LEU A 140 -8.04 8.24 -10.98
N PRO A 141 -8.11 8.26 -12.33
CA PRO A 141 -9.01 7.38 -13.05
C PRO A 141 -8.66 5.89 -12.87
N ILE A 142 -7.38 5.55 -12.69
CA ILE A 142 -6.98 4.16 -12.39
C ILE A 142 -7.52 3.75 -11.01
N PHE A 143 -7.27 4.54 -9.95
CA PHE A 143 -7.80 4.26 -8.61
C PHE A 143 -9.33 4.10 -8.60
N LEU A 144 -10.05 5.01 -9.25
CA LEU A 144 -11.51 4.94 -9.36
C LEU A 144 -11.96 3.68 -10.11
N SER A 145 -11.25 3.29 -11.18
CA SER A 145 -11.58 2.06 -11.94
C SER A 145 -11.35 0.80 -11.10
N VAL A 146 -10.28 0.75 -10.32
CA VAL A 146 -9.97 -0.34 -9.39
C VAL A 146 -11.04 -0.44 -8.31
N LEU A 147 -11.42 0.68 -7.70
CA LEU A 147 -12.47 0.71 -6.67
C LEU A 147 -13.81 0.21 -7.22
N ARG A 148 -14.24 0.73 -8.39
CA ARG A 148 -15.48 0.29 -9.05
C ARG A 148 -15.44 -1.19 -9.42
N ALA A 149 -14.32 -1.68 -9.94
CA ALA A 149 -14.18 -3.09 -10.31
C ALA A 149 -14.31 -4.00 -9.07
N ARG A 150 -13.76 -3.59 -7.92
CA ARG A 150 -13.91 -4.32 -6.66
C ARG A 150 -15.36 -4.35 -6.19
N HIS A 151 -16.07 -3.24 -6.29
CA HIS A 151 -17.49 -3.15 -5.92
C HIS A 151 -18.42 -3.96 -6.83
N ALA A 152 -18.13 -3.98 -8.14
CA ALA A 152 -18.90 -4.73 -9.13
C ALA A 152 -18.56 -6.24 -9.16
N SER A 153 -17.55 -6.68 -8.40
CA SER A 153 -17.16 -8.09 -8.41
C SER A 153 -18.14 -8.96 -7.64
N PRO A 154 -18.36 -10.22 -8.05
CA PRO A 154 -19.25 -11.14 -7.34
C PRO A 154 -18.83 -11.34 -5.88
N ILE A 155 -19.81 -11.57 -5.01
CA ILE A 155 -19.55 -11.85 -3.59
C ILE A 155 -19.02 -13.27 -3.45
N ASP A 156 -18.01 -13.45 -2.60
CA ASP A 156 -17.61 -14.78 -2.15
C ASP A 156 -18.67 -15.35 -1.18
N ILE A 157 -19.46 -16.30 -1.68
CA ILE A 157 -20.51 -16.99 -0.92
C ILE A 157 -19.96 -18.26 -0.25
N ALA A 158 -18.69 -18.63 -0.53
CA ALA A 158 -18.10 -19.78 0.13
C ALA A 158 -17.96 -19.47 1.64
N PRO A 159 -18.34 -20.39 2.54
CA PRO A 159 -18.02 -20.22 3.95
C PRO A 159 -16.51 -20.04 4.03
N ALA A 160 -16.06 -19.08 4.84
CA ALA A 160 -14.65 -18.82 5.11
C ALA A 160 -14.02 -20.12 5.64
N THR A 161 -13.61 -20.97 4.72
CA THR A 161 -12.87 -22.17 5.03
C THR A 161 -11.52 -21.60 5.33
N ARG A 162 -11.29 -21.38 6.64
CA ARG A 162 -10.02 -20.99 7.19
C ARG A 162 -9.03 -21.90 6.51
N SER A 163 -8.31 -21.38 5.51
CA SER A 163 -7.23 -22.11 4.87
C SER A 163 -6.26 -22.30 6.02
N GLU A 164 -6.35 -23.48 6.62
CA GLU A 164 -5.42 -23.97 7.59
C GLU A 164 -4.12 -24.17 6.82
N TYR A 165 -3.40 -23.06 6.62
CA TYR A 165 -1.97 -23.11 6.81
C TYR A 165 -1.80 -23.47 8.29
N THR A 166 -1.93 -24.76 8.60
CA THR A 166 -1.39 -25.32 9.83
C THR A 166 0.12 -25.21 9.64
N PRO A 167 0.81 -24.32 10.37
CA PRO A 167 2.25 -24.49 10.50
C PRO A 167 2.44 -25.91 11.04
N PHE A 168 3.46 -26.62 10.56
CA PHE A 168 3.86 -27.90 11.13
C PHE A 168 4.26 -27.69 12.59
N TYR A 169 3.27 -27.66 13.49
CA TYR A 169 3.49 -27.86 14.91
C TYR A 169 3.49 -29.37 15.10
N VAL A 170 4.67 -29.90 15.39
CA VAL A 170 4.78 -31.20 16.03
C VAL A 170 3.96 -31.10 17.30
N SER A 171 2.80 -31.75 17.33
CA SER A 171 1.96 -31.82 18.52
C SER A 171 2.82 -32.31 19.68
N ASP A 172 2.91 -31.51 20.74
CA ASP A 172 3.57 -31.93 21.98
C ASP A 172 2.87 -33.20 22.49
N PRO A 173 3.53 -34.36 22.55
CA PRO A 173 2.85 -35.60 22.88
C PRO A 173 2.63 -35.67 24.39
N THR A 174 1.43 -35.28 24.84
CA THR A 174 0.98 -35.61 26.19
C THR A 174 0.71 -37.12 26.28
N ASN A 175 1.53 -37.78 27.11
CA ASN A 175 1.38 -39.10 27.72
C ASN A 175 1.34 -40.37 26.85
N THR A 176 2.42 -41.14 27.00
CA THR A 176 2.51 -42.61 27.09
C THR A 176 1.45 -43.44 26.36
N ASP A 177 1.79 -43.91 25.16
CA ASP A 177 1.59 -45.32 24.82
C ASP A 177 2.37 -45.70 23.55
N ILE A 178 2.59 -46.98 23.33
CA ILE A 178 3.34 -47.61 22.22
C ILE A 178 2.99 -47.06 20.82
N GLY A 179 1.80 -46.45 20.67
CA GLY A 179 1.38 -45.73 19.47
C GLY A 179 2.23 -44.51 19.08
N SER A 180 2.91 -43.86 20.03
CA SER A 180 3.82 -42.73 19.74
C SER A 180 5.05 -43.17 18.94
N PHE A 181 5.62 -44.34 19.27
CA PHE A 181 6.79 -44.88 18.56
C PHE A 181 6.44 -45.31 17.13
N ILE A 182 5.26 -45.93 16.96
CA ILE A 182 4.74 -46.31 15.63
C ILE A 182 4.49 -45.06 14.77
N ASN A 183 3.97 -43.98 15.35
CA ASN A 183 3.76 -42.72 14.63
C ASN A 183 5.06 -42.02 14.23
N ILE A 184 6.10 -42.06 15.07
CA ILE A 184 7.44 -41.52 14.75
C ILE A 184 8.10 -42.31 13.62
N VAL A 185 8.04 -43.64 13.66
CA VAL A 185 8.56 -44.48 12.57
C VAL A 185 7.78 -44.22 11.29
N LYS A 186 6.44 -44.14 11.37
CA LYS A 186 5.60 -43.87 10.20
C LYS A 186 5.86 -42.47 9.62
N SER A 187 6.14 -41.45 10.42
CA SER A 187 6.48 -40.11 9.93
C SER A 187 7.88 -40.00 9.33
N LEU A 188 8.82 -40.87 9.72
CA LEU A 188 10.14 -40.98 9.08
C LEU A 188 10.11 -41.66 7.70
N PHE A 189 9.15 -42.57 7.47
CA PHE A 189 9.02 -43.33 6.21
C PHE A 189 7.87 -42.86 5.30
N THR A 190 7.01 -41.95 5.76
CA THR A 190 6.01 -41.30 4.92
C THR A 190 6.60 -39.99 4.42
N PRO A 191 6.93 -39.84 3.13
CA PRO A 191 7.37 -38.55 2.62
C PRO A 191 6.27 -37.52 2.91
N PRO A 192 6.61 -36.32 3.41
CA PRO A 192 5.60 -35.30 3.64
C PRO A 192 4.91 -35.01 2.32
N THR A 193 3.57 -34.98 2.33
CA THR A 193 2.80 -34.49 1.19
C THR A 193 3.31 -33.09 0.87
N TYR A 194 3.76 -32.89 -0.36
CA TYR A 194 4.23 -31.58 -0.80
C TYR A 194 3.12 -30.55 -0.53
N PRO A 195 3.43 -29.40 0.10
CA PRO A 195 2.40 -28.41 0.39
C PRO A 195 1.73 -27.99 -0.92
N ALA A 196 0.42 -27.71 -0.85
CA ALA A 196 -0.29 -27.17 -2.00
C ALA A 196 0.41 -25.90 -2.48
N GLU A 197 0.41 -25.68 -3.80
CA GLU A 197 0.98 -24.46 -4.37
C GLU A 197 0.27 -23.23 -3.77
N PRO A 198 1.02 -22.15 -3.48
CA PRO A 198 0.42 -20.92 -3.01
C PRO A 198 -0.52 -20.36 -4.09
N PRO A 199 -1.59 -19.64 -3.70
CA PRO A 199 -2.54 -19.09 -4.67
C PRO A 199 -1.83 -18.15 -5.63
N SER A 200 -2.04 -18.35 -6.93
CA SER A 200 -1.42 -17.54 -7.98
C SER A 200 -1.97 -16.11 -7.98
N GLY A 201 -3.22 -15.89 -7.54
CA GLY A 201 -3.85 -14.57 -7.61
C GLY A 201 -4.31 -14.21 -9.03
N ASP A 202 -4.40 -15.22 -9.89
CA ASP A 202 -4.85 -15.11 -11.29
C ASP A 202 -6.34 -15.48 -11.45
N GLU A 203 -6.94 -16.03 -10.38
CA GLU A 203 -8.36 -16.31 -10.29
C GLU A 203 -9.23 -15.04 -10.36
N PRO A 204 -10.49 -15.15 -10.80
CA PRO A 204 -11.49 -14.09 -10.67
C PRO A 204 -11.53 -13.51 -9.25
N PHE A 205 -11.40 -12.19 -9.12
CA PHE A 205 -11.55 -11.53 -7.83
C PHE A 205 -12.99 -11.66 -7.36
N LEU A 206 -13.14 -12.10 -6.10
CA LEU A 206 -14.42 -12.17 -5.41
C LEU A 206 -14.38 -11.16 -4.26
N ARG A 207 -15.43 -10.33 -4.17
CA ARG A 207 -15.55 -9.38 -3.06
C ARG A 207 -15.98 -10.10 -1.80
N GLN A 208 -15.43 -9.69 -0.66
CA GLN A 208 -15.91 -10.20 0.62
C GLN A 208 -17.34 -9.70 0.89
N PRO A 209 -18.14 -10.43 1.68
CA PRO A 209 -19.45 -9.96 2.11
C PRO A 209 -19.34 -8.61 2.83
N ASP A 210 -20.37 -7.75 2.71
CA ASP A 210 -20.36 -6.39 3.29
C ASP A 210 -20.17 -6.35 4.83
N SER A 211 -20.39 -7.49 5.50
CA SER A 211 -20.12 -7.68 6.93
C SER A 211 -18.63 -7.77 7.28
N VAL A 212 -17.77 -8.05 6.30
CA VAL A 212 -16.31 -8.11 6.45
C VAL A 212 -15.71 -6.84 5.82
N PRO A 213 -15.13 -5.93 6.62
CA PRO A 213 -14.54 -4.70 6.10
C PRO A 213 -13.30 -4.97 5.24
N ASP A 214 -13.24 -4.34 4.07
CA ASP A 214 -12.12 -4.48 3.14
C ASP A 214 -11.13 -3.31 3.27
N CYS A 215 -9.96 -3.59 3.83
CA CYS A 215 -8.96 -2.55 4.05
C CYS A 215 -8.14 -2.20 2.80
N ALA A 216 -8.25 -2.96 1.71
CA ALA A 216 -7.75 -2.50 0.42
C ALA A 216 -8.67 -1.45 -0.21
N GLU A 217 -9.98 -1.48 0.10
CA GLU A 217 -10.89 -0.40 -0.27
C GLU A 217 -10.57 0.88 0.50
N ALA A 218 -10.33 0.80 1.82
CA ALA A 218 -9.90 1.95 2.61
C ALA A 218 -8.63 2.59 2.03
N GLU A 219 -7.63 1.79 1.64
CA GLU A 219 -6.41 2.29 0.99
C GLU A 219 -6.71 3.08 -0.30
N LEU A 220 -7.54 2.53 -1.19
CA LEU A 220 -7.92 3.21 -2.44
C LEU A 220 -8.62 4.55 -2.16
N MET A 221 -9.53 4.55 -1.18
CA MET A 221 -10.28 5.74 -0.81
C MET A 221 -9.40 6.82 -0.18
N LEU A 222 -8.34 6.45 0.54
CA LEU A 222 -7.35 7.42 1.03
C LEU A 222 -6.61 8.08 -0.13
N TYR A 223 -6.12 7.32 -1.10
CA TYR A 223 -5.47 7.90 -2.28
C TYR A 223 -6.41 8.79 -3.08
N ILE A 224 -7.66 8.35 -3.31
CA ILE A 224 -8.68 9.15 -4.00
C ILE A 224 -8.96 10.44 -3.22
N GLY A 225 -9.16 10.34 -1.90
CA GLY A 225 -9.44 11.48 -1.03
C GLY A 225 -8.30 12.50 -1.01
N GLU A 226 -7.05 12.04 -0.92
CA GLU A 226 -5.86 12.90 -1.01
C GLU A 226 -5.79 13.63 -2.35
N ILE A 227 -5.97 12.92 -3.47
CA ILE A 227 -5.89 13.53 -4.80
C ILE A 227 -7.03 14.53 -4.99
N LEU A 228 -8.27 14.17 -4.65
CA LEU A 228 -9.42 15.07 -4.78
C LEU A 228 -9.26 16.31 -3.91
N PHE A 229 -8.79 16.15 -2.67
CA PHE A 229 -8.52 17.28 -1.78
C PHE A 229 -7.40 18.19 -2.32
N ALA A 230 -6.30 17.61 -2.79
CA ALA A 230 -5.14 18.36 -3.27
C ALA A 230 -5.39 19.08 -4.62
N THR A 231 -6.27 18.52 -5.45
CA THR A 231 -6.57 19.04 -6.80
C THR A 231 -7.90 19.79 -6.88
N ALA A 232 -8.66 19.86 -5.78
CA ALA A 232 -9.92 20.59 -5.73
C ALA A 232 -9.73 22.08 -6.01
N SER A 233 -10.70 22.65 -6.73
CA SER A 233 -10.88 24.10 -6.80
C SER A 233 -11.31 24.64 -5.43
N SER A 234 -10.92 25.86 -5.08
CA SER A 234 -11.28 26.51 -3.83
C SER A 234 -12.76 26.35 -3.46
N GLY A 235 -13.04 25.72 -2.32
CA GLY A 235 -14.37 25.47 -1.79
C GLY A 235 -15.01 24.13 -2.17
N ARG A 236 -14.28 23.20 -2.80
CA ARG A 236 -14.71 21.81 -3.10
C ARG A 236 -13.83 20.74 -2.45
N GLU A 237 -12.97 21.16 -1.52
CA GLU A 237 -12.04 20.28 -0.81
C GLU A 237 -12.79 19.30 0.12
N ASP A 238 -14.03 19.62 0.49
CA ASP A 238 -14.90 18.81 1.32
C ASP A 238 -15.20 17.44 0.72
N GLU A 239 -15.19 17.31 -0.61
CA GLU A 239 -15.33 16.03 -1.30
C GLU A 239 -14.18 15.09 -0.92
N GLY A 240 -12.92 15.51 -1.11
CA GLY A 240 -11.74 14.70 -0.76
C GLY A 240 -11.64 14.39 0.74
N LEU A 241 -12.06 15.33 1.59
CA LEU A 241 -12.18 15.10 3.02
C LEU A 241 -13.23 14.02 3.34
N GLY A 242 -14.38 14.03 2.66
CA GLY A 242 -15.42 13.02 2.80
C GLY A 242 -14.94 11.61 2.48
N TRP A 243 -14.21 11.46 1.36
CA TRP A 243 -13.57 10.19 0.98
C TRP A 243 -12.60 9.69 2.06
N THR A 244 -11.77 10.59 2.61
CA THR A 244 -10.80 10.28 3.66
C THR A 244 -11.49 9.81 4.95
N LYS A 245 -12.57 10.49 5.37
CA LYS A 245 -13.36 10.10 6.55
C LYS A 245 -14.01 8.74 6.38
N GLN A 246 -14.55 8.45 5.19
CA GLN A 246 -15.14 7.15 4.92
C GLN A 246 -14.09 6.03 4.93
N ALA A 247 -12.89 6.29 4.42
CA ALA A 247 -11.78 5.35 4.50
C ALA A 247 -11.37 5.03 5.95
N VAL A 248 -11.28 6.06 6.81
CA VAL A 248 -11.03 5.91 8.25
C VAL A 248 -12.09 5.01 8.89
N ALA A 249 -13.37 5.24 8.61
CA ALA A 249 -14.47 4.43 9.16
C ALA A 249 -14.43 2.96 8.70
N ILE A 250 -13.99 2.68 7.46
CA ILE A 250 -13.78 1.31 6.99
C ILE A 250 -12.61 0.66 7.73
N ALA A 251 -11.48 1.38 7.84
CA ALA A 251 -10.26 0.90 8.48
C ALA A 251 -10.44 0.63 9.99
N GLU A 252 -11.21 1.46 10.68
CA GLU A 252 -11.56 1.30 12.10
C GLU A 252 -12.38 0.02 12.34
N ARG A 253 -13.41 -0.22 11.52
CA ARG A 253 -14.18 -1.47 11.55
C ARG A 253 -13.30 -2.69 11.30
N GLY A 254 -12.35 -2.57 10.36
CA GLY A 254 -11.39 -3.64 10.04
C GLY A 254 -10.41 -3.97 11.16
N THR A 255 -9.97 -2.95 11.89
CA THR A 255 -9.08 -3.16 13.05
C THR A 255 -9.83 -3.82 14.22
N SER A 256 -11.09 -3.45 14.42
CA SER A 256 -11.92 -3.95 15.53
C SER A 256 -12.56 -5.32 15.27
N SER A 257 -12.69 -5.74 14.02
CA SER A 257 -13.35 -6.99 13.66
C SER A 257 -12.47 -8.22 13.87
N ASN A 258 -13.02 -9.24 14.54
CA ASN A 258 -12.38 -10.56 14.68
C ASN A 258 -12.57 -11.46 13.45
N ASN A 259 -13.44 -11.06 12.51
CA ASN A 259 -13.70 -11.82 11.27
C ASN A 259 -12.68 -11.50 10.16
N VAL A 260 -11.76 -10.56 10.42
CA VAL A 260 -10.71 -10.15 9.47
C VAL A 260 -9.43 -10.92 9.77
N LEU A 261 -8.80 -11.47 8.73
CA LEU A 261 -7.51 -12.16 8.84
C LEU A 261 -6.43 -11.23 9.44
N PRO A 262 -5.49 -11.73 10.27
CA PRO A 262 -4.48 -10.88 10.91
C PRO A 262 -3.71 -9.96 9.96
N GLN A 263 -3.30 -10.45 8.79
CA GLN A 263 -2.61 -9.66 7.76
C GLN A 263 -3.47 -8.50 7.24
N ASN A 264 -4.76 -8.75 7.05
CA ASN A 264 -5.70 -7.69 6.64
C ASN A 264 -5.91 -6.69 7.78
N ARG A 265 -5.94 -7.13 9.06
CA ARG A 265 -6.02 -6.23 10.22
C ARG A 265 -4.82 -5.29 10.31
N ASP A 266 -3.61 -5.76 10.01
CA ASP A 266 -2.43 -4.89 10.00
C ASP A 266 -2.48 -3.85 8.88
N LYS A 267 -3.02 -4.23 7.70
CA LYS A 267 -3.33 -3.27 6.64
C LYS A 267 -4.38 -2.25 7.09
N CYS A 268 -5.42 -2.68 7.79
CA CYS A 268 -6.43 -1.77 8.35
C CYS A 268 -5.80 -0.77 9.32
N LYS A 269 -4.92 -1.21 10.22
CA LYS A 269 -4.20 -0.31 11.14
C LYS A 269 -3.38 0.72 10.38
N ALA A 270 -2.64 0.30 9.36
CA ALA A 270 -1.84 1.23 8.54
C ALA A 270 -2.72 2.26 7.81
N CYS A 271 -3.88 1.84 7.27
CA CYS A 271 -4.85 2.74 6.65
C CYS A 271 -5.47 3.69 7.69
N LEU A 272 -5.78 3.20 8.90
CA LEU A 272 -6.36 4.01 9.96
C LEU A 272 -5.37 5.09 10.44
N GLU A 273 -4.12 4.71 10.68
CA GLU A 273 -3.05 5.64 11.04
C GLU A 273 -2.86 6.73 9.98
N THR A 274 -2.75 6.32 8.71
CA THR A 274 -2.57 7.24 7.58
C THR A 274 -3.79 8.13 7.38
N GLY A 275 -4.99 7.56 7.48
CA GLY A 275 -6.25 8.27 7.28
C GLY A 275 -6.50 9.36 8.31
N ILE A 276 -6.17 9.11 9.59
CA ILE A 276 -6.30 10.12 10.64
C ILE A 276 -5.26 11.23 10.47
N ALA A 277 -4.02 10.88 10.10
CA ALA A 277 -3.00 11.87 9.79
C ALA A 277 -3.41 12.76 8.61
N ASN A 278 -3.94 12.18 7.53
CA ASN A 278 -4.44 12.89 6.38
C ASN A 278 -5.64 13.77 6.73
N TRP A 279 -6.62 13.21 7.46
CA TRP A 279 -7.80 13.95 7.91
C TRP A 279 -7.39 15.19 8.71
N GLY A 280 -6.49 15.04 9.69
CA GLY A 280 -5.97 16.16 10.46
C GLY A 280 -5.27 17.21 9.59
N ALA A 281 -4.42 16.78 8.64
CA ALA A 281 -3.72 17.68 7.73
C ALA A 281 -4.68 18.45 6.81
N MET A 282 -5.71 17.79 6.29
CA MET A 282 -6.76 18.39 5.46
C MET A 282 -7.55 19.46 6.24
N VAL A 283 -8.00 19.13 7.44
CA VAL A 283 -8.76 20.07 8.29
C VAL A 283 -7.89 21.25 8.73
N ALA A 284 -6.63 21.02 9.09
CA ALA A 284 -5.70 22.09 9.44
C ALA A 284 -5.49 23.09 8.29
N LYS A 285 -5.38 22.58 7.04
CA LYS A 285 -5.29 23.44 5.85
C LYS A 285 -6.57 24.26 5.66
N LEU A 286 -7.74 23.65 5.80
CA LEU A 286 -9.03 24.35 5.67
C LEU A 286 -9.21 25.44 6.73
N LEU A 287 -8.74 25.20 7.95
CA LEU A 287 -8.76 26.19 9.03
C LEU A 287 -7.84 27.38 8.71
N GLN A 288 -6.64 27.12 8.19
CA GLN A 288 -5.72 28.17 7.75
C GLN A 288 -6.32 29.01 6.61
N GLU A 289 -7.00 28.36 5.66
CA GLU A 289 -7.69 29.04 4.56
C GLU A 289 -8.90 29.87 5.03
N SER A 290 -9.64 29.43 6.06
CA SER A 290 -10.72 30.24 6.64
C SER A 290 -10.19 31.49 7.35
N GLN A 291 -9.06 31.39 8.03
CA GLN A 291 -8.43 32.52 8.75
C GLN A 291 -7.74 33.53 7.83
N SER A 292 -7.25 33.10 6.67
CA SER A 292 -6.42 33.92 5.77
C SER A 292 -7.19 34.86 4.82
N LYS A 293 -8.53 34.88 4.83
CA LYS A 293 -9.32 35.76 3.94
C LYS A 293 -9.29 37.22 4.41
N PRO A 294 -8.71 38.17 3.65
CA PRO A 294 -8.65 39.57 4.05
C PRO A 294 -10.00 40.27 3.92
N ALA A 295 -10.25 41.20 4.85
CA ALA A 295 -11.41 42.08 4.91
C ALA A 295 -11.43 43.12 3.77
N THR A 296 -11.64 42.68 2.52
CA THR A 296 -11.75 43.59 1.37
C THR A 296 -13.00 43.30 0.54
N SER A 297 -14.17 43.69 1.06
CA SER A 297 -15.24 44.22 0.20
C SER A 297 -16.23 45.05 1.01
N SER A 298 -16.12 46.37 0.91
CA SER A 298 -17.13 47.31 1.36
C SER A 298 -18.35 47.23 0.44
N SER A 299 -19.45 46.62 0.89
CA SER A 299 -20.84 46.89 0.45
C SER A 299 -21.75 45.72 0.85
N TRP A 300 -22.57 45.87 1.90
CA TRP A 300 -23.77 45.06 2.27
C TRP A 300 -23.64 43.52 2.39
N SER A 301 -22.92 42.82 1.51
CA SER A 301 -22.58 41.39 1.57
C SER A 301 -21.64 41.03 2.72
N SER A 302 -20.90 41.99 3.28
CA SER A 302 -19.94 41.76 4.36
C SER A 302 -20.60 41.39 5.70
N TRP A 303 -21.86 41.79 5.95
CA TRP A 303 -22.56 41.42 7.19
C TRP A 303 -23.08 39.97 7.18
N PHE A 304 -23.49 39.45 6.02
CA PHE A 304 -23.90 38.04 5.88
C PHE A 304 -22.71 37.09 5.67
N SER A 305 -21.59 37.59 5.16
CA SER A 305 -20.37 36.81 4.94
C SER A 305 -19.55 36.57 6.21
N SER A 306 -19.62 37.45 7.21
CA SER A 306 -18.84 37.32 8.45
C SER A 306 -19.34 36.14 9.29
N SER A 307 -20.65 36.00 9.47
CA SER A 307 -21.21 34.86 10.23
C SER A 307 -20.90 33.53 9.56
N GLN A 308 -20.98 33.46 8.22
CA GLN A 308 -20.69 32.24 7.48
C GLN A 308 -19.20 31.85 7.52
N ALA A 309 -18.30 32.83 7.69
CA ALA A 309 -16.88 32.58 7.87
C ALA A 309 -16.58 32.06 9.29
N GLU A 310 -17.15 32.68 10.31
CA GLU A 310 -17.07 32.25 11.71
C GLU A 310 -17.67 30.84 11.89
N ASP A 311 -18.82 30.56 11.27
CA ASP A 311 -19.45 29.23 11.30
C ASP A 311 -18.56 28.15 10.66
N LYS A 312 -17.81 28.51 9.60
CA LYS A 312 -16.89 27.59 8.92
C LYS A 312 -15.62 27.35 9.73
N GLU A 313 -15.07 28.39 10.35
CA GLU A 313 -13.92 28.27 11.25
C GLU A 313 -14.27 27.37 12.44
N ALA A 314 -15.37 27.67 13.14
CA ALA A 314 -15.85 26.85 14.26
C ALA A 314 -16.08 25.38 13.85
N LYS A 315 -16.65 25.14 12.66
CA LYS A 315 -16.81 23.80 12.11
C LYS A 315 -15.48 23.06 11.98
N TRP A 316 -14.44 23.71 11.43
CA TRP A 316 -13.14 23.06 11.24
C TRP A 316 -12.37 22.89 12.55
N GLU A 317 -12.55 23.78 13.52
CA GLU A 317 -12.02 23.60 14.88
C GLU A 317 -12.64 22.40 15.59
N ASP A 318 -13.96 22.23 15.50
CA ASP A 318 -14.65 21.07 16.07
C ASP A 318 -14.22 19.77 15.38
N GLU A 319 -14.06 19.81 14.05
CA GLU A 319 -13.58 18.66 13.29
C GLU A 319 -12.13 18.29 13.68
N LEU A 320 -11.25 19.28 13.90
CA LEU A 320 -9.88 19.04 14.35
C LEU A 320 -9.85 18.43 15.76
N ARG A 321 -10.76 18.87 16.64
CA ARG A 321 -10.93 18.27 17.98
C ARG A 321 -11.36 16.81 17.88
N ALA A 322 -12.28 16.49 16.97
CA ALA A 322 -12.73 15.11 16.73
C ALA A 322 -11.59 14.22 16.20
N VAL A 323 -10.72 14.75 15.33
CA VAL A 323 -9.52 14.05 14.85
C VAL A 323 -8.60 13.71 16.02
N GLU A 324 -8.32 14.69 16.88
CA GLU A 324 -7.41 14.51 18.02
C GLU A 324 -7.98 13.55 19.07
N GLU A 325 -9.28 13.62 19.36
CA GLU A 325 -9.95 12.66 20.23
C GLU A 325 -9.83 11.23 19.67
N THR A 326 -10.10 11.06 18.37
CA THR A 326 -9.96 9.76 17.70
C THR A 326 -8.53 9.25 17.78
N ARG A 327 -7.54 10.12 17.52
CA ARG A 327 -6.12 9.81 17.63
C ARG A 327 -5.75 9.33 19.04
N MET A 328 -6.16 10.06 20.07
CA MET A 328 -5.89 9.72 21.46
C MET A 328 -6.53 8.38 21.87
N ASN A 329 -7.75 8.11 21.41
CA ASN A 329 -8.43 6.84 21.66
C ASN A 329 -7.66 5.65 21.05
N LEU A 330 -7.11 5.80 19.84
CA LEU A 330 -6.33 4.74 19.20
C LEU A 330 -4.97 4.52 19.86
N ILE A 331 -4.31 5.59 20.31
CA ILE A 331 -3.09 5.49 21.11
C ILE A 331 -3.37 4.70 22.39
N ALA A 332 -4.50 4.98 23.07
CA ALA A 332 -4.91 4.26 24.27
C ALA A 332 -5.21 2.78 24.01
N GLN A 333 -5.70 2.43 22.81
CA GLN A 333 -5.92 1.05 22.38
C GLN A 333 -4.64 0.31 21.96
N GLY A 334 -3.47 0.96 21.99
CA GLY A 334 -2.19 0.36 21.63
C GLY A 334 -2.00 0.18 20.13
N ILE A 335 -2.76 0.88 19.28
CA ILE A 335 -2.54 0.95 17.83
C ILE A 335 -1.35 1.92 17.59
N ASN A 336 -0.15 1.42 17.89
CA ASN A 336 1.22 1.86 17.55
C ASN A 336 1.68 3.34 17.72
N SER A 337 3.01 3.45 17.87
CA SER A 337 3.82 4.62 18.27
C SER A 337 3.91 5.80 17.29
N LYS A 338 3.55 5.63 16.02
CA LYS A 338 3.64 6.72 15.01
C LYS A 338 2.59 7.81 15.22
N LEU A 339 1.44 7.46 15.81
CA LEU A 339 0.43 8.44 16.24
C LEU A 339 0.88 9.23 17.48
N ALA A 340 1.82 8.72 18.28
CA ALA A 340 2.35 9.43 19.45
C ALA A 340 3.42 10.48 19.10
N ALA A 341 4.04 10.40 17.91
CA ALA A 341 4.87 11.46 17.38
C ALA A 341 3.99 12.57 16.78
N ALA A 342 4.30 13.84 17.08
CA ALA A 342 3.71 15.03 16.43
C ALA A 342 3.58 14.83 14.91
N PRO A 343 2.59 15.44 14.22
CA PRO A 343 2.26 15.15 12.83
C PRO A 343 3.51 15.26 11.94
N GLN A 344 4.14 14.11 11.67
CA GLN A 344 5.13 14.04 10.62
C GLN A 344 4.35 14.01 9.32
N ARG A 345 4.80 14.81 8.34
CA ARG A 345 4.30 14.82 6.97
C ARG A 345 4.37 13.38 6.41
N THR A 346 3.27 12.65 6.55
CA THR A 346 3.08 11.32 5.97
C THR A 346 2.33 11.39 4.64
N GLY A 347 1.70 12.53 4.33
CA GLY A 347 1.02 12.76 3.07
C GLY A 347 2.02 12.87 1.93
N THR A 348 1.83 12.06 0.89
CA THR A 348 2.66 12.17 -0.32
C THR A 348 2.27 13.41 -1.14
N PHE A 349 1.07 13.98 -0.91
CA PHE A 349 0.50 15.07 -1.72
C PHE A 349 0.06 16.32 -0.95
N ILE A 350 0.03 16.27 0.38
CA ILE A 350 -0.26 17.47 1.20
C ILE A 350 1.10 18.09 1.57
N GLY A 351 1.64 18.85 0.62
CA GLY A 351 2.84 19.68 0.76
C GLY A 351 2.53 21.02 1.40
#